data_AF-A0A945XRB9-F1
#
_entry.id   AF-A0A945XRB9-F1
#
_cell.length_a   1.000
_cell.length_b   1.000
_cell.length_c   1.000
_cell.angle_alpha   90.00
_cell.angle_beta   90.00
_cell.angle_gamma   90.00
#
_symmetry.space_group_name_H-M   'P 1'
#
loop_
_entity.id
_entity.type
_entity.pdbx_description
1 polymer ?
#
loop_
_entity_poly.entity_id
_entity_poly.type
_entity_poly.pdbx_seq_one_letter_code
_entity_poly.pdbx_strand_id
1 'polypeptide(L)'
;MSPLDKKLGRDLWRMKGQAIAITLVIAVGVLMLVMMDGLVNSLDETRSAYYDRYRLADVFAPVKRAPNYVLNDLAAIDGVTAVASRVVGGALINLDNTLVPIRAQAVSLPRR
;
A
#
# COMPACT_ATOMS: atom_id res chain seq x y z
N MET A 1 -39.75 23.39 17.96
CA MET A 1 -38.82 23.04 19.07
C MET A 1 -39.64 22.65 20.27
N SER A 2 -39.45 21.43 20.76
CA SER A 2 -40.15 20.92 21.93
C SER A 2 -39.72 21.68 23.18
N PRO A 3 -40.58 21.83 24.21
CA PRO A 3 -40.18 22.36 25.51
C PRO A 3 -38.94 21.66 26.12
N LEU A 4 -38.74 20.37 25.79
CA LEU A 4 -37.56 19.60 26.20
C LEU A 4 -36.26 20.12 25.57
N ASP A 5 -36.26 20.46 24.27
CA ASP A 5 -35.06 20.96 23.57
C ASP A 5 -34.59 22.30 24.17
N LYS A 6 -35.57 23.16 24.53
CA LYS A 6 -35.32 24.45 25.16
C LYS A 6 -34.73 24.30 26.57
N LYS A 7 -35.14 23.26 27.30
CA LYS A 7 -34.57 22.90 28.60
C LYS A 7 -33.16 22.34 28.46
N LEU A 8 -32.95 21.41 27.51
CA LEU A 8 -31.66 20.81 27.23
C LEU A 8 -30.60 21.85 26.86
N GLY A 9 -30.93 22.80 25.99
CA GLY A 9 -30.02 23.89 25.60
C GLY A 9 -29.63 24.79 26.78
N ARG A 10 -30.57 25.08 27.68
CA ARG A 10 -30.30 25.87 28.89
C ARG A 10 -29.45 25.10 29.90
N ASP A 11 -29.65 23.79 30.02
CA ASP A 11 -28.82 22.94 30.89
C ASP A 11 -27.40 22.82 30.33
N LEU A 12 -27.23 22.68 29.01
CA LEU A 12 -25.91 22.77 28.35
C LEU A 12 -25.22 24.12 28.60
N TRP A 13 -25.99 25.22 28.54
CA TRP A 13 -25.48 26.57 28.79
C TRP A 13 -25.09 26.81 30.26
N ARG A 14 -25.64 26.03 31.19
CA ARG A 14 -25.20 26.04 32.60
C ARG A 14 -23.92 25.22 32.80
N MET A 15 -23.69 24.19 31.99
CA MET A 15 -22.53 23.28 32.07
C MET A 15 -21.49 23.50 30.96
N LYS A 16 -21.30 24.74 30.50
CA LYS A 16 -20.47 25.07 29.33
C LYS A 16 -19.06 24.48 29.35
N GLY A 17 -18.38 24.52 30.49
CA GLY A 17 -17.03 23.99 30.60
C GLY A 17 -16.95 22.49 30.30
N GLN A 18 -17.85 21.71 30.91
CA GLN A 18 -17.92 20.26 30.68
C GLN A 18 -18.35 19.94 29.25
N ALA A 19 -19.35 20.65 28.72
CA ALA A 19 -19.83 20.44 27.36
C ALA A 19 -18.72 20.73 26.32
N ILE A 20 -17.94 21.79 26.51
CA ILE A 20 -16.78 22.11 25.65
C ILE A 20 -15.71 21.03 25.75
N ALA A 21 -15.38 20.57 26.97
CA ALA A 21 -14.38 19.53 27.17
C ALA A 21 -14.74 18.23 26.42
N ILE A 22 -15.99 17.76 26.55
CA ILE A 22 -16.48 16.56 25.85
C ILE A 22 -16.43 16.76 24.33
N THR A 23 -16.89 17.92 23.85
CA THR A 23 -16.90 18.23 22.42
C THR A 23 -15.49 18.25 21.84
N LEU A 24 -14.51 18.82 22.55
CA LEU A 24 -13.11 18.83 22.12
C LEU A 24 -12.53 17.42 22.04
N VAL A 25 -12.78 16.57 23.05
CA VAL A 25 -12.31 15.17 23.03
C VAL A 25 -12.89 14.42 21.84
N ILE A 26 -14.19 14.57 21.57
CA ILE A 26 -14.84 13.96 20.40
C ILE A 26 -14.23 14.51 19.11
N ALA A 27 -14.06 15.83 19.00
CA ALA A 27 -13.50 16.47 17.81
C ALA A 27 -12.08 15.98 17.52
N VAL A 28 -11.22 15.88 18.53
CA VAL A 28 -9.86 15.34 18.38
C VAL A 28 -9.89 13.89 17.91
N GLY A 29 -10.78 13.05 18.47
CA GLY A 29 -10.94 11.66 18.02
C GLY A 29 -11.36 11.56 16.56
N VAL A 30 -12.35 12.35 16.14
CA VAL A 30 -12.82 12.38 14.74
C VAL A 30 -11.74 12.90 13.80
N LEU A 31 -11.04 13.97 14.19
CA LEU A 31 -9.91 14.51 13.41
C LEU A 31 -8.83 13.45 13.20
N MET A 32 -8.46 12.73 14.25
CA MET A 32 -7.46 11.67 14.16
C MET A 32 -7.89 10.54 13.21
N LEU A 33 -9.15 10.11 13.30
CA LEU A 33 -9.71 9.10 12.41
C LEU A 33 -9.65 9.55 10.94
N VAL A 34 -10.13 10.76 10.66
CA VAL A 34 -10.13 11.32 9.30
C VAL A 34 -8.71 11.48 8.76
N MET A 35 -7.76 11.92 9.59
CA MET A 35 -6.36 12.04 9.18
C MET A 35 -5.73 10.67 8.87
N MET A 36 -5.97 9.65 9.69
CA MET A 36 -5.45 8.31 9.44
C MET A 36 -6.00 7.72 8.14
N ASP A 37 -7.31 7.86 7.91
CA ASP A 37 -7.94 7.40 6.67
C ASP A 37 -7.39 8.14 5.45
N GLY A 38 -7.30 9.47 5.54
CA GLY A 38 -6.72 10.30 4.48
C GLY A 38 -5.26 9.95 4.18
N LEU A 39 -4.46 9.66 5.20
CA LEU A 39 -3.07 9.23 5.03
C LEU A 39 -2.98 7.89 4.30
N VAL A 40 -3.77 6.90 4.71
CA VAL A 40 -3.79 5.57 4.08
C VAL A 40 -4.18 5.69 2.61
N ASN A 41 -5.25 6.42 2.32
CA ASN A 41 -5.72 6.62 0.95
C ASN A 41 -4.68 7.35 0.08
N SER A 42 -4.05 8.40 0.62
CA SER A 42 -3.02 9.15 -0.12
C SER A 42 -1.78 8.30 -0.40
N LEU A 43 -1.35 7.46 0.55
CA LEU A 43 -0.24 6.54 0.34
C LEU A 43 -0.58 5.46 -0.68
N ASP A 44 -1.79 4.92 -0.66
CA ASP A 44 -2.23 3.90 -1.59
C ASP A 44 -2.32 4.44 -3.02
N GLU A 45 -2.89 5.64 -3.20
CA GLU A 45 -2.94 6.34 -4.48
C GLU A 45 -1.52 6.63 -5.00
N THR A 46 -0.64 7.13 -4.14
CA THR A 46 0.76 7.41 -4.52
C THR A 46 1.49 6.14 -4.92
N ARG A 47 1.28 5.04 -4.19
CA ARG A 47 1.85 3.72 -4.50
C ARG A 47 1.33 3.21 -5.85
N SER A 48 0.02 3.27 -6.08
CA SER A 48 -0.61 2.83 -7.32
C SER A 48 -0.07 3.62 -8.52
N ALA A 49 -0.05 4.97 -8.41
CA ALA A 49 0.49 5.84 -9.45
C ALA A 49 1.99 5.59 -9.71
N TYR A 50 2.77 5.29 -8.65
CA TYR A 50 4.18 4.92 -8.80
C TYR A 50 4.33 3.57 -9.52
N TYR A 51 3.55 2.56 -9.16
CA TYR A 51 3.64 1.23 -9.80
C TYR A 51 3.20 1.26 -11.26
N ASP A 52 2.14 1.99 -11.57
CA ASP A 52 1.68 2.18 -12.94
C ASP A 52 2.74 2.88 -13.80
N ARG A 53 3.29 4.01 -13.31
CA ARG A 53 4.32 4.78 -14.02
C ARG A 53 5.59 3.97 -14.32
N TYR A 54 6.02 3.15 -13.37
CA TYR A 54 7.21 2.30 -13.54
C TYR A 54 6.89 0.91 -14.13
N ARG A 55 5.63 0.67 -14.52
CA ARG A 55 5.14 -0.59 -15.09
C ARG A 55 5.56 -1.80 -14.26
N LEU A 56 5.43 -1.68 -12.94
CA LEU A 56 5.68 -2.80 -12.03
C LEU A 56 4.68 -3.92 -12.33
N ALA A 57 5.09 -5.17 -12.09
CA ALA A 57 4.18 -6.29 -12.22
C ALA A 57 3.18 -6.29 -11.05
N ASP A 58 1.90 -6.50 -11.36
CA ASP A 58 0.84 -6.62 -10.37
C ASP A 58 0.93 -7.94 -9.59
N VAL A 59 1.46 -8.98 -10.23
CA VAL A 59 1.54 -10.34 -9.67
C VAL A 59 2.92 -10.95 -9.93
N PHE A 60 3.48 -11.57 -8.89
CA PHE A 60 4.73 -12.35 -8.96
C PHE A 60 4.44 -13.81 -8.57
N ALA A 61 4.81 -14.75 -9.45
CA ALA A 61 4.63 -16.19 -9.23
C ALA A 61 6.00 -16.90 -9.20
N PRO A 62 6.63 -17.07 -8.03
CA PRO A 62 7.89 -17.80 -7.92
C PRO A 62 7.67 -19.30 -8.13
N VAL A 63 8.36 -19.88 -9.10
CA VAL A 63 8.24 -21.29 -9.49
C VAL A 63 9.60 -21.94 -9.64
N LYS A 64 9.74 -23.23 -9.26
CA LYS A 64 11.00 -23.97 -9.43
C LYS A 64 11.26 -24.38 -10.89
N ARG A 65 10.19 -24.72 -11.63
CA ARG A 65 10.26 -25.11 -13.03
C ARG A 65 8.96 -24.74 -13.73
N ALA A 66 9.04 -23.91 -14.75
CA ALA A 66 7.93 -23.58 -15.64
C ALA A 66 8.46 -23.54 -17.08
N PRO A 67 7.92 -24.36 -18.00
CA PRO A 67 8.21 -24.24 -19.42
C PRO A 67 7.72 -22.91 -20.00
N ASN A 68 8.39 -22.43 -21.06
CA ASN A 68 8.03 -21.14 -21.69
C ASN A 68 6.63 -21.14 -22.32
N TYR A 69 6.07 -22.28 -22.71
CA TYR A 69 4.73 -22.32 -23.31
C TYR A 69 3.64 -21.82 -22.34
N VAL A 70 3.84 -22.00 -21.03
CA VAL A 70 2.91 -21.54 -20.00
C VAL A 70 2.74 -20.01 -20.03
N LEU A 71 3.73 -19.27 -20.53
CA LEU A 71 3.63 -17.82 -20.69
C LEU A 71 2.56 -17.45 -21.72
N ASN A 72 2.37 -18.26 -22.76
CA ASN A 72 1.34 -18.03 -23.77
C ASN A 72 -0.05 -18.24 -23.19
N ASP A 73 -0.22 -19.30 -22.40
CA ASP A 73 -1.49 -19.59 -21.72
C ASP A 73 -1.85 -18.46 -20.74
N LEU A 74 -0.87 -17.95 -19.99
CA LEU A 74 -1.06 -16.82 -19.07
C LEU A 74 -1.38 -15.52 -19.80
N ALA A 75 -0.74 -15.27 -20.94
CA ALA A 75 -1.00 -14.07 -21.75
C ALA A 75 -2.37 -14.10 -22.44
N ALA A 76 -2.99 -15.28 -22.57
CA ALA A 76 -4.34 -15.45 -23.13
C ALA A 76 -5.46 -15.24 -22.11
N ILE A 77 -5.14 -15.09 -20.81
CA ILE A 77 -6.14 -14.82 -19.76
C ILE A 77 -6.66 -13.39 -19.93
N ASP A 78 -7.99 -13.23 -19.91
CA ASP A 78 -8.62 -11.92 -19.98
C ASP A 78 -8.18 -11.02 -18.81
N GLY A 79 -7.83 -9.78 -19.11
CA GLY A 79 -7.22 -8.83 -18.17
C GLY A 79 -5.69 -8.90 -18.02
N VAL A 80 -5.01 -9.90 -18.59
CA VAL A 80 -3.54 -9.94 -18.59
C VAL A 80 -2.96 -9.13 -19.74
N THR A 81 -2.32 -8.00 -19.42
CA THR A 81 -1.73 -7.10 -20.44
C THR A 81 -0.34 -7.54 -20.89
N ALA A 82 0.48 -8.08 -19.97
CA ALA A 82 1.84 -8.51 -20.29
C ALA A 82 2.30 -9.61 -19.31
N VAL A 83 3.08 -10.56 -19.81
CA VAL A 83 3.70 -11.62 -19.01
C VAL A 83 5.20 -11.66 -19.29
N ALA A 84 6.01 -11.73 -18.24
CA ALA A 84 7.46 -11.83 -18.36
C ALA A 84 8.01 -12.93 -17.43
N SER A 85 8.75 -13.89 -17.98
CA SER A 85 9.51 -14.85 -17.18
C SER A 85 10.88 -14.30 -16.82
N ARG A 86 11.32 -14.53 -15.58
CA ARG A 86 12.71 -14.29 -15.18
C ARG A 86 13.25 -15.44 -14.36
N VAL A 87 14.53 -15.73 -14.53
CA VAL A 87 15.29 -16.61 -13.65
C VAL A 87 15.98 -15.75 -12.61
N VAL A 88 15.69 -16.03 -11.33
CA VAL A 88 16.30 -15.35 -10.18
C VAL A 88 17.01 -16.39 -9.32
N GLY A 89 18.27 -16.14 -8.99
CA GLY A 89 19.07 -17.07 -8.20
C GLY A 89 20.10 -16.37 -7.32
N GLY A 90 20.59 -17.06 -6.30
CA GLY A 90 21.72 -16.60 -5.52
C GLY A 90 23.02 -16.72 -6.31
N ALA A 91 23.90 -15.74 -6.16
CA ALA A 91 25.23 -15.73 -6.76
C ALA A 91 26.28 -15.30 -5.72
N LEU A 92 27.53 -15.65 -5.97
CA LEU A 92 28.68 -15.14 -5.24
C LEU A 92 29.53 -14.32 -6.21
N ILE A 93 29.81 -13.07 -5.86
CA ILE A 93 30.63 -12.17 -6.67
C ILE A 93 31.96 -11.97 -5.95
N ASN A 94 33.04 -12.21 -6.68
CA ASN A 94 34.39 -11.89 -6.24
C ASN A 94 34.74 -10.49 -6.73
N LEU A 95 35.13 -9.61 -5.82
CA LEU A 95 35.68 -8.30 -6.15
C LEU A 95 37.15 -8.28 -5.76
N ASP A 96 37.98 -7.66 -6.61
CA ASP A 96 39.44 -7.63 -6.44
C ASP A 96 39.87 -7.05 -5.09
N ASN A 97 39.05 -6.18 -4.48
CA ASN A 97 39.35 -5.52 -3.22
C ASN A 97 38.62 -6.13 -2.01
N THR A 98 38.15 -7.38 -2.09
CA THR A 98 37.41 -8.04 -1.01
C THR A 98 37.87 -9.48 -0.82
N LEU A 99 38.31 -9.80 0.41
CA LEU A 99 38.87 -11.13 0.75
C LEU A 99 37.80 -12.24 0.82
N VAL A 100 36.52 -11.88 0.94
CA VAL A 100 35.40 -12.82 1.05
C VAL A 100 34.40 -12.57 -0.06
N PRO A 101 33.91 -13.62 -0.76
CA PRO A 101 32.89 -13.47 -1.80
C PRO A 101 31.62 -12.81 -1.28
N ILE A 102 31.10 -11.83 -2.02
CA ILE A 102 29.89 -11.12 -1.66
C ILE A 102 28.68 -11.88 -2.19
N ARG A 103 27.66 -12.08 -1.33
CA ARG A 103 26.38 -12.65 -1.75
C ARG A 103 25.64 -11.64 -2.63
N ALA A 104 25.19 -12.11 -3.78
CA ALA A 104 24.42 -11.33 -4.74
C ALA A 104 23.18 -12.11 -5.20
N GLN A 105 22.27 -11.38 -5.85
CA GLN A 105 21.14 -11.96 -6.55
C GLN A 105 21.34 -11.78 -8.05
N ALA A 106 21.42 -12.89 -8.79
CA ALA A 106 21.44 -12.89 -10.24
C ALA A 106 20.00 -12.87 -10.75
N VAL A 107 19.68 -11.91 -11.62
CA VAL A 107 18.36 -11.76 -12.26
C VAL A 107 18.57 -11.76 -13.77
N SER A 108 17.91 -12.67 -14.48
CA SER A 108 17.98 -12.71 -15.94
C SER A 108 17.36 -11.45 -16.58
N LEU A 109 17.94 -10.99 -17.68
CA LEU A 109 17.36 -9.94 -18.50
C LEU A 109 16.16 -10.49 -19.30
N PRO A 110 15.13 -9.65 -19.57
CA PRO A 110 14.03 -10.05 -20.42
C PRO A 110 14.54 -10.24 -21.86
N ARG A 111 14.05 -11.28 -22.55
CA ARG A 111 14.28 -11.42 -23.99
C ARG A 111 13.42 -10.37 -24.70
N ARG A 112 14.02 -9.65 -25.65
CA ARG A 112 13.32 -8.67 -26.49
C ARG A 112 12.24 -9.34 -27.32
#